data_AF-A0A3N5HMJ5-F1
#
_entry.id   AF-A0A3N5HMJ5-F1
#
_cell.length_a   1.000
_cell.length_b   1.000
_cell.length_c   1.000
_cell.angle_alpha   90.00
_cell.angle_beta   90.00
_cell.angle_gamma   90.00
#
_symmetry.space_group_name_H-M   'P 1'
#
loop_
_entity.id
_entity.type
_entity.pdbx_description
1 polymer ?
#
loop_
_entity_poly.entity_id
_entity_poly.type
_entity_poly.pdbx_seq_one_letter_code
_entity_poly.pdbx_strand_id
1 'polypeptide(L)'
;MGEMPTEDTLAAELDSGPEGFGLQVEPLVPDVAERLGLPFSHGLLVTDVTSNGPGERAGLRPGDVILEVDRRPGHDAPSLQNALSAVPAGRSVVVWVHHPGAGGRNQYLVLEREAGR
;
A
#
# COMPACT_ATOMS: atom_id res chain seq x y z
N MET A 1 6.90 35.94 -21.55
CA MET A 1 7.53 34.85 -20.78
C MET A 1 6.46 33.79 -20.65
N GLY A 2 6.62 32.70 -21.40
CA GLY A 2 5.60 31.67 -21.52
C GLY A 2 5.40 30.98 -20.18
N GLU A 3 4.18 31.05 -19.69
CA GLU A 3 3.62 30.11 -18.74
C GLU A 3 4.01 28.69 -19.14
N MET A 4 4.74 28.01 -18.26
CA MET A 4 4.97 26.58 -18.41
C MET A 4 3.60 25.90 -18.35
N PRO A 5 3.27 25.01 -19.29
CA PRO A 5 2.03 24.27 -19.24
C PRO A 5 2.01 23.42 -17.97
N THR A 6 0.90 23.51 -17.24
CA THR A 6 0.45 22.53 -16.27
C THR A 6 0.42 21.16 -16.93
N GLU A 7 1.41 20.33 -16.65
CA GLU A 7 1.42 18.93 -17.02
C GLU A 7 1.08 18.10 -15.77
N ASP A 8 -0.06 18.43 -15.16
CA ASP A 8 -0.76 17.59 -14.16
C ASP A 8 -1.75 16.69 -14.93
N THR A 9 -1.24 15.95 -15.92
CA THR A 9 -2.09 15.09 -16.76
C THR A 9 -1.38 13.81 -17.18
N LEU A 10 -0.64 13.15 -16.27
CA LEU A 10 -0.03 11.85 -16.60
C LEU A 10 0.04 10.85 -15.44
N ALA A 11 -0.96 10.83 -14.55
CA ALA A 11 -1.03 9.82 -13.48
C ALA A 11 -2.34 8.99 -13.49
N ALA A 12 -3.17 9.14 -14.51
CA ALA A 12 -4.47 8.48 -14.59
C ALA A 12 -4.51 7.42 -15.68
N GLU A 13 -3.51 6.54 -15.77
CA GLU A 13 -3.54 5.51 -16.81
C GLU A 13 -2.63 4.29 -16.61
N LEU A 14 -2.37 3.81 -15.38
CA LEU A 14 -1.74 2.48 -15.20
C LEU A 14 -2.24 1.76 -13.92
N ASP A 15 -3.16 0.82 -14.13
CA ASP A 15 -3.34 -0.45 -13.42
C ASP A 15 -3.42 -0.47 -11.86
N SER A 16 -4.66 -0.47 -11.37
CA SER A 16 -5.20 -1.44 -10.39
C SER A 16 -4.48 -1.68 -9.05
N GLY A 17 -4.02 -0.63 -8.37
CA GLY A 17 -3.82 -0.65 -6.90
C GLY A 17 -5.15 -0.44 -6.15
N PRO A 18 -5.21 -0.55 -4.80
CA PRO A 18 -6.41 -0.18 -4.05
C PRO A 18 -6.67 1.33 -4.22
N GLU A 19 -7.54 1.64 -5.18
CA GLU A 19 -7.74 2.99 -5.70
C GLU A 19 -8.20 3.94 -4.58
N GLY A 20 -7.33 4.91 -4.26
CA GLY A 20 -7.55 5.92 -3.24
C GLY A 20 -6.53 5.92 -2.09
N PHE A 21 -5.61 4.95 -1.98
CA PHE A 21 -4.55 4.98 -0.95
C PHE A 21 -3.19 5.49 -1.46
N GLY A 22 -3.03 5.72 -2.77
CA GLY A 22 -1.74 6.14 -3.34
C GLY A 22 -0.64 5.12 -3.07
N LEU A 23 -0.96 3.83 -3.21
CA LEU A 23 -0.06 2.71 -2.96
C LEU A 23 -0.10 1.77 -4.16
N GLN A 24 1.08 1.36 -4.61
CA GLN A 24 1.24 0.23 -5.51
C GLN A 24 1.61 -0.99 -4.67
N VAL A 25 0.81 -2.03 -4.79
CA VAL A 25 0.95 -3.25 -4.02
C VAL A 25 0.92 -4.45 -4.94
N GLU A 26 1.78 -5.42 -4.65
CA GLU A 26 1.85 -6.68 -5.38
C GLU A 26 1.65 -7.86 -4.41
N PRO A 27 1.05 -8.97 -4.88
CA PRO A 27 0.93 -10.18 -4.07
C PRO A 27 2.31 -10.69 -3.67
N LEU A 28 2.56 -10.85 -2.37
CA LEU A 28 3.80 -11.45 -1.89
C LEU A 28 3.78 -12.95 -2.17
N VAL A 29 4.64 -13.39 -3.09
CA VAL A 29 4.87 -14.81 -3.37
C VAL A 29 5.94 -15.39 -2.45
N PRO A 30 5.87 -16.71 -2.11
CA PRO A 30 6.80 -17.35 -1.20
C PRO A 30 8.27 -17.18 -1.62
N ASP A 31 8.57 -17.26 -2.91
CA ASP A 31 9.93 -17.09 -3.43
C ASP A 31 10.50 -15.70 -3.10
N VAL A 32 9.69 -14.64 -3.26
CA VAL A 32 10.09 -13.26 -2.93
C VAL A 32 10.25 -13.09 -1.43
N ALA A 33 9.34 -13.65 -0.64
CA ALA A 33 9.41 -13.61 0.81
C ALA A 33 10.71 -14.27 1.36
N GLU A 34 11.06 -15.44 0.84
CA GLU A 34 12.29 -16.14 1.22
C GLU A 34 13.54 -15.34 0.84
N ARG A 35 13.55 -14.74 -0.37
CA ARG A 35 14.65 -13.87 -0.82
C ARG A 35 14.80 -12.60 0.02
N LEU A 36 13.69 -12.09 0.56
CA LEU A 36 13.66 -10.94 1.47
C LEU A 36 13.93 -11.33 2.94
N GLY A 37 14.04 -12.64 3.25
CA GLY A 37 14.26 -13.13 4.61
C GLY A 37 13.06 -12.90 5.53
N LEU A 38 11.85 -12.87 4.98
CA LEU A 38 10.63 -12.58 5.72
C LEU A 38 10.12 -13.86 6.43
N PRO A 39 9.61 -13.75 7.67
CA PRO A 39 9.09 -14.89 8.41
C PRO A 39 7.69 -15.35 7.94
N PHE A 40 7.13 -14.68 6.94
CA PHE A 40 5.82 -14.93 6.36
C PHE A 40 5.95 -15.02 4.85
N SER A 41 5.12 -15.85 4.24
CA SER A 41 5.13 -16.12 2.79
C SER A 41 3.88 -15.62 2.08
N HIS A 42 3.09 -14.80 2.76
CA HIS A 42 1.83 -14.23 2.29
C HIS A 42 1.74 -12.76 2.69
N GLY A 43 0.91 -12.00 1.99
CA GLY A 43 0.69 -10.57 2.23
C GLY A 43 0.65 -9.76 0.94
N LEU A 44 0.66 -8.45 1.09
CA LEU A 44 0.83 -7.50 -0.02
C LEU A 44 2.14 -6.74 0.17
N LEU A 45 3.05 -6.90 -0.79
CA LEU A 45 4.28 -6.15 -0.86
C LEU A 45 3.99 -4.77 -1.45
N VAL A 46 4.34 -3.71 -0.74
CA VAL A 46 4.31 -2.34 -1.22
C VAL A 46 5.51 -2.14 -2.14
N THR A 47 5.26 -1.95 -3.43
CA THR A 47 6.32 -1.77 -4.42
C THR A 47 6.59 -0.31 -4.72
N ASP A 48 5.56 0.53 -4.61
CA ASP A 48 5.68 1.97 -4.74
C ASP A 48 4.65 2.70 -3.86
N VAL A 49 4.97 3.93 -3.47
CA VAL A 49 4.11 4.79 -2.66
C VAL A 49 4.05 6.15 -3.34
N THR A 50 2.84 6.60 -3.66
CA THR A 50 2.62 7.92 -4.26
C THR A 50 3.09 9.01 -3.31
N SER A 51 4.02 9.85 -3.77
CA SER A 51 4.51 11.00 -3.01
C SER A 51 3.37 11.94 -2.63
N ASN A 52 3.37 12.39 -1.37
CA ASN A 52 2.32 13.20 -0.76
C ASN A 52 0.92 12.54 -0.73
N GLY A 53 0.83 11.25 -1.09
CA GLY A 53 -0.38 10.44 -0.98
C GLY A 53 -0.65 9.96 0.44
N PRO A 54 -1.84 9.41 0.72
CA PRO A 54 -2.19 9.01 2.08
C PRO A 54 -1.35 7.82 2.59
N GLY A 55 -0.86 6.96 1.70
CA GLY A 55 0.13 5.93 2.02
C GLY A 55 1.42 6.48 2.62
N GLU A 56 2.03 7.47 1.96
CA GLU A 56 3.25 8.12 2.44
C GLU A 56 3.01 8.86 3.76
N ARG A 57 1.85 9.54 3.88
CA ARG A 57 1.46 10.26 5.10
C ARG A 57 1.23 9.33 6.29
N ALA A 58 0.77 8.11 6.03
CA ALA A 58 0.68 7.06 7.04
C ALA A 58 2.05 6.50 7.45
N GLY A 59 3.11 6.81 6.70
CA GLY A 59 4.47 6.33 6.95
C GLY A 59 4.82 5.02 6.26
N LEU A 60 4.02 4.59 5.26
CA LEU A 60 4.39 3.45 4.41
C LEU A 60 5.58 3.80 3.52
N ARG A 61 6.35 2.77 3.20
CA ARG A 61 7.51 2.86 2.31
C ARG A 61 7.53 1.69 1.33
N PRO A 62 8.14 1.87 0.15
CA PRO A 62 8.45 0.77 -0.73
C PRO A 62 9.29 -0.30 -0.02
N GLY A 63 8.91 -1.56 -0.19
CA GLY A 63 9.47 -2.73 0.49
C GLY A 63 8.62 -3.22 1.66
N ASP A 64 7.68 -2.42 2.15
CA ASP A 64 6.80 -2.83 3.25
C ASP A 64 5.89 -3.99 2.88
N VAL A 65 5.54 -4.83 3.85
CA VAL A 65 4.56 -5.89 3.62
C VAL A 65 3.35 -5.71 4.52
N ILE A 66 2.18 -5.59 3.90
CA ILE A 66 0.88 -5.57 4.57
C ILE A 66 0.45 -7.01 4.80
N LEU A 67 0.20 -7.35 6.06
CA LEU A 67 -0.18 -8.70 6.50
C LEU A 67 -1.64 -8.76 6.99
N GLU A 68 -2.15 -7.64 7.50
CA GLU A 68 -3.53 -7.52 7.97
C GLU A 68 -4.13 -6.20 7.52
N VAL A 69 -5.43 -6.21 7.22
CA VAL A 69 -6.21 -5.02 6.90
C VAL A 69 -7.43 -5.03 7.78
N ASP A 70 -7.75 -3.89 8.42
CA ASP A 70 -8.92 -3.74 9.28
C ASP A 70 -8.96 -4.74 10.45
N ARG A 71 -7.78 -5.07 11.00
CA ARG A 71 -7.60 -6.13 12.04
C ARG A 71 -8.11 -7.51 11.60
N ARG A 72 -8.22 -7.74 10.30
CA ARG A 72 -8.52 -9.05 9.71
C ARG A 72 -7.23 -9.58 9.08
N PRO A 73 -6.72 -10.73 9.55
CA PRO A 73 -5.56 -11.34 8.94
C PRO A 73 -5.89 -11.75 7.51
N GLY A 74 -5.05 -11.31 6.57
CA GLY A 74 -5.17 -11.72 5.18
C GLY A 74 -4.37 -12.97 4.94
N HIS A 75 -5.05 -14.09 4.79
CA HIS A 75 -4.37 -15.34 4.39
C HIS A 75 -3.88 -15.27 2.95
N ASP A 76 -4.52 -14.42 2.12
CA ASP A 76 -4.25 -14.31 0.70
C ASP A 76 -4.19 -12.83 0.27
N ALA A 77 -3.26 -12.52 -0.64
CA ALA A 77 -3.16 -11.22 -1.28
C ALA A 77 -4.49 -10.69 -1.89
N PRO A 78 -5.28 -11.47 -2.64
CA PRO A 78 -6.57 -10.99 -3.16
C PRO A 78 -7.56 -10.61 -2.06
N SER A 79 -7.56 -11.31 -0.92
CA SER A 79 -8.42 -10.97 0.22
C SER A 79 -8.02 -9.64 0.86
N LEU A 80 -6.72 -9.37 0.98
CA LEU A 80 -6.21 -8.09 1.47
C LEU A 80 -6.55 -6.94 0.52
N GLN A 81 -6.36 -7.15 -0.78
CA GLN A 81 -6.71 -6.16 -1.81
C GLN A 81 -8.20 -5.84 -1.77
N ASN A 82 -9.05 -6.87 -1.69
CA ASN A 82 -10.49 -6.68 -1.57
C ASN A 82 -10.85 -5.92 -0.29
N ALA A 83 -10.22 -6.24 0.84
CA ALA A 83 -10.43 -5.54 2.10
C ALA A 83 -10.06 -4.05 2.02
N LEU A 84 -8.97 -3.70 1.34
CA LEU A 84 -8.57 -2.32 1.09
C LEU A 84 -9.58 -1.61 0.16
N SER A 85 -9.95 -2.24 -0.95
CA SER A 85 -10.92 -1.67 -1.91
C SER A 85 -12.33 -1.56 -1.33
N ALA A 86 -12.68 -2.38 -0.35
CA ALA A 86 -13.95 -2.31 0.38
C ALA A 86 -14.03 -1.11 1.36
N VAL A 87 -12.90 -0.47 1.66
CA VAL A 87 -12.88 0.73 2.52
C VAL A 87 -13.57 1.87 1.75
N PRO A 88 -14.61 2.51 2.30
CA PRO A 88 -15.25 3.64 1.66
C PRO A 88 -14.29 4.83 1.58
N ALA A 89 -14.41 5.60 0.51
CA ALA A 89 -13.59 6.78 0.30
C ALA A 89 -13.86 7.82 1.41
N GLY A 90 -12.82 8.53 1.85
CA GLY A 90 -12.88 9.43 3.00
C GLY A 90 -12.89 8.72 4.36
N ARG A 91 -12.60 7.42 4.42
CA ARG A 91 -12.41 6.69 5.69
C ARG A 91 -11.00 6.17 5.85
N SER A 92 -10.62 6.01 7.10
CA SER A 92 -9.36 5.41 7.49
C SER A 92 -9.52 3.92 7.79
N VAL A 93 -8.51 3.14 7.44
CA VAL A 93 -8.39 1.71 7.73
C VAL A 93 -7.06 1.46 8.44
N VAL A 94 -7.06 0.56 9.40
CA VAL A 94 -5.84 0.15 10.09
C VAL A 94 -5.22 -1.02 9.35
N VAL A 95 -3.94 -0.94 9.02
CA VAL A 95 -3.19 -2.03 8.39
C VAL A 95 -2.02 -2.45 9.26
N TRP A 96 -1.75 -3.75 9.31
CA TRP A 96 -0.57 -4.30 9.95
C TRP A 96 0.53 -4.44 8.92
N VAL A 97 1.65 -3.75 9.16
CA VAL A 97 2.74 -3.64 8.21
C VAL A 97 4.03 -4.15 8.84
N HIS A 98 4.77 -4.95 8.09
CA HIS A 98 6.15 -5.30 8.38
C HIS A 98 7.09 -4.40 7.59
N HIS A 99 7.95 -3.65 8.29
CA HIS A 99 9.03 -2.89 7.67
C HIS A 99 10.30 -3.75 7.59
N PRO A 100 10.69 -4.26 6.40
CA PRO A 100 12.00 -4.88 6.25
C PRO A 100 13.10 -3.81 6.30
N GLY A 101 14.14 -4.04 7.10
CA GLY A 101 15.24 -3.08 7.28
C GLY A 101 16.11 -3.39 8.50
N ALA A 102 16.99 -2.47 8.85
CA ALA A 102 18.06 -2.62 9.87
C ALA A 102 17.58 -2.93 11.32
N GLY A 103 16.28 -3.13 11.53
CA GLY A 103 15.70 -3.57 12.79
C GLY A 103 14.27 -4.07 12.59
N GLY A 104 14.06 -4.91 11.56
CA GLY A 104 12.76 -5.40 11.09
C GLY A 104 11.68 -5.43 12.17
N ARG A 105 10.68 -4.56 12.02
CA ARG A 105 9.64 -4.35 13.02
C ARG A 105 8.28 -4.35 12.36
N ASN A 106 7.29 -4.76 13.13
CA ASN A 106 5.90 -4.71 12.71
C ASN A 106 5.20 -3.56 13.42
N GLN A 107 4.39 -2.81 12.68
CA GLN A 107 3.65 -1.67 13.21
C GLN A 107 2.27 -1.57 12.56
N TYR A 108 1.30 -1.10 13.34
CA TYR A 108 -0.01 -0.73 12.80
C TYR A 108 0.07 0.67 12.22
N LEU A 109 -0.32 0.82 10.96
CA LEU A 109 -0.45 2.11 10.29
C LEU A 109 -1.93 2.38 9.99
N VAL A 110 -2.29 3.65 10.00
CA VAL A 110 -3.64 4.10 9.64
C VAL A 110 -3.56 4.68 8.24
N LEU A 111 -4.21 4.02 7.29
CA LEU A 111 -4.32 4.48 5.92
C LEU A 111 -5.64 5.19 5.71
N GLU A 112 -5.59 6.39 5.18
CA GLU A 112 -6.79 7.15 4.81
C GLU A 112 -7.08 6.95 3.32
N ARG A 113 -8.29 6.53 2.97
CA ARG A 113 -8.68 6.47 1.58
C ARG A 113 -9.10 7.87 1.14
N GLU A 114 -8.41 8.44 0.16
CA GLU A 114 -8.79 9.71 -0.44
C GLU A 114 -10.21 9.58 -1.02
N ALA A 115 -11.08 10.54 -0.69
CA ALA A 115 -12.37 10.68 -1.34
C ALA A 115 -12.11 11.21 -2.75
N GLY A 116 -12.43 10.42 -3.78
CA GLY A 116 -12.42 10.91 -5.16
C GLY A 116 -13.23 12.20 -5.24
N ARG A 117 -12.58 13.29 -5.64
CA ARG A 117 -13.22 14.59 -5.88
C ARG A 117 -14.16 14.52 -7.06
#